data_AF-A0A1E4CI91-F1
#
_entry.id   AF-A0A1E4CI91-F1
#
_cell.length_a   1.000
_cell.length_b   1.000
_cell.length_c   1.000
_cell.angle_alpha   90.00
_cell.angle_beta   90.00
_cell.angle_gamma   90.00
#
_symmetry.space_group_name_H-M   'P 1'
#
loop_
_entity.id
_entity.type
_entity.pdbx_description
1 polymer ?
#
loop_
_entity_poly.entity_id
_entity_poly.type
_entity_poly.pdbx_seq_one_letter_code
_entity_poly.pdbx_strand_id
1 'polypeptide(L)'
;MHHLSSAEARYLIDRRFQMPLTSSDAPNAGVVMLEGLYFNMLDGRTRVRCRVTEEALQDRAGRANMAQDGLMSIFETFQDEIESIASMKYDRGGDPVVVLSADLNP
;
A
#
# COMPACT_ATOMS: atom_id res chain seq x y z
N MET A 1 31.58 11.53 -20.86
CA MET A 1 31.12 12.37 -19.72
C MET A 1 29.62 12.55 -19.84
N HIS A 2 28.82 11.70 -19.20
CA HIS A 2 27.38 11.94 -19.04
C HIS A 2 27.17 12.41 -17.60
N HIS A 3 27.04 13.73 -17.42
CA HIS A 3 26.61 14.33 -16.16
C HIS A 3 25.16 13.89 -15.94
N LEU A 4 24.96 12.83 -15.16
CA LEU A 4 23.65 12.54 -14.57
C LEU A 4 23.32 13.71 -13.63
N SER A 5 22.17 14.33 -13.86
CA SER A 5 21.70 15.44 -13.05
C SER A 5 21.55 14.97 -11.59
N SER A 6 22.00 15.77 -10.63
CA SER A 6 22.01 15.43 -9.18
C SER A 6 20.63 14.99 -8.65
N ALA A 7 19.55 15.39 -9.34
CA ALA A 7 18.18 14.93 -9.07
C ALA A 7 17.92 13.46 -9.44
N GLU A 8 18.46 12.98 -10.56
CA GLU A 8 18.27 11.58 -11.02
C GLU A 8 19.12 10.60 -10.22
N ALA A 9 20.34 11.00 -9.83
CA ALA A 9 21.19 10.20 -8.96
C ALA A 9 20.58 10.06 -7.54
N ARG A 10 19.95 11.12 -7.02
CA ARG A 10 19.18 11.04 -5.77
C ARG A 10 17.96 10.13 -5.90
N TYR A 11 17.22 10.21 -7.00
CA TYR A 11 16.08 9.33 -7.26
C TYR A 11 16.47 7.84 -7.29
N LEU A 12 17.65 7.52 -7.83
CA LEU A 12 18.16 6.14 -7.90
C LEU A 12 18.70 5.60 -6.57
N ILE A 13 19.22 6.46 -5.69
CA ILE A 13 19.70 6.06 -4.36
C ILE A 13 18.53 5.91 -3.38
N ASP A 14 17.52 6.78 -3.50
CA ASP A 14 16.31 6.77 -2.69
C ASP A 14 15.43 5.52 -2.97
N ARG A 15 15.35 5.11 -4.25
CA ARG A 15 14.69 3.87 -4.68
C ARG A 15 15.26 2.57 -4.10
N ARG A 16 16.47 2.58 -3.52
CA ARG A 16 17.07 1.35 -2.93
C ARG A 16 16.82 1.20 -1.43
N PHE A 17 16.27 2.22 -0.78
CA PHE A 17 16.03 2.22 0.67
C PHE A 17 14.62 2.73 1.07
N GLN A 18 13.84 3.26 0.13
CA GLN A 18 12.51 3.81 0.42
C GLN A 18 11.44 3.04 -0.32
N MET A 19 10.33 2.79 0.38
CA MET A 19 9.05 2.37 -0.18
C MET A 19 8.77 3.24 -1.44
N PRO A 20 8.82 2.69 -2.68
CA PRO A 20 8.58 3.50 -3.89
C PRO A 20 7.18 4.09 -3.94
N LEU A 21 6.24 3.49 -3.19
CA LEU A 21 4.89 3.98 -3.03
C LEU A 21 4.81 4.90 -1.81
N THR A 22 4.62 6.20 -2.05
CA THR A 22 4.32 7.16 -0.97
C THR A 22 2.81 7.29 -0.78
N SER A 23 2.39 7.43 0.48
CA SER A 23 1.00 7.78 0.82
C SER A 23 0.66 9.09 0.11
N SER A 24 -0.49 9.16 -0.55
CA SER A 24 -0.91 10.43 -1.16
C SER A 24 -1.24 11.40 -0.03
N ASP A 25 -0.77 12.65 -0.11
CA ASP A 25 -1.06 13.73 0.86
C ASP A 25 -2.55 14.15 0.87
N ALA A 26 -3.31 13.73 -0.15
CA ALA A 26 -4.77 13.79 -0.12
C ALA A 26 -5.30 12.71 0.83
N PRO A 27 -6.47 12.86 1.48
CA PRO A 27 -7.08 11.74 2.20
C PRO A 27 -7.20 10.58 1.22
N ASN A 28 -6.34 9.58 1.39
CA ASN A 28 -6.30 8.32 0.66
C ASN A 28 -7.51 7.50 1.13
N ALA A 29 -8.71 8.09 1.02
CA ALA A 29 -9.95 7.52 1.49
C ALA A 29 -10.15 6.23 0.72
N GLY A 30 -9.81 5.13 1.40
CA GLY A 30 -10.04 3.80 0.88
C GLY A 30 -11.50 3.69 0.46
N VAL A 31 -11.73 3.23 -0.77
CA VAL A 31 -13.08 2.98 -1.25
C VAL A 31 -13.38 1.52 -0.97
N VAL A 32 -14.30 1.27 -0.06
CA VAL A 32 -14.84 -0.07 0.18
C VAL A 32 -15.68 -0.49 -1.02
N MET A 33 -15.35 -1.64 -1.61
CA MET A 33 -16.07 -2.28 -2.70
C MET A 33 -16.31 -3.76 -2.37
N LEU A 34 -17.06 -4.46 -3.24
CA LEU A 34 -17.50 -5.83 -3.00
C LEU A 34 -16.35 -6.85 -2.78
N GLU A 35 -15.15 -6.59 -3.32
CA GLU A 35 -13.97 -7.47 -3.20
C GLU A 35 -12.97 -7.02 -2.11
N GLY A 36 -13.28 -5.93 -1.39
CA GLY A 36 -12.39 -5.34 -0.38
C GLY A 36 -12.21 -3.83 -0.54
N LEU A 37 -11.17 -3.29 0.06
CA LEU A 37 -10.90 -1.86 0.09
C LEU A 37 -9.81 -1.49 -0.92
N TYR A 38 -10.12 -0.50 -1.75
CA TYR A 38 -9.22 0.01 -2.79
C TYR A 38 -8.64 1.34 -2.34
N PHE A 39 -7.33 1.50 -2.49
CA PHE A 39 -6.62 2.72 -2.15
C PHE A 39 -5.58 3.02 -3.24
N ASN A 40 -5.10 4.25 -3.29
CA ASN A 40 -4.10 4.65 -4.27
C ASN A 40 -2.81 5.01 -3.55
N MET A 41 -1.69 4.55 -4.06
CA MET A 41 -0.37 5.03 -3.66
C MET A 41 0.33 5.70 -4.84
N LEU A 42 1.44 6.39 -4.60
CA LEU A 42 2.17 7.13 -5.64
C LEU A 42 3.55 6.53 -5.90
N ASP A 43 3.83 6.09 -7.13
CA ASP A 43 5.20 5.90 -7.63
C ASP A 43 5.63 7.19 -8.35
N GLY A 44 6.23 8.11 -7.59
CA GLY A 44 6.57 9.44 -8.08
C GLY A 44 5.35 10.28 -8.48
N ARG A 45 5.02 10.33 -9.79
CA ARG A 45 3.83 11.02 -10.33
C ARG A 45 2.72 10.06 -10.75
N THR A 46 2.99 8.76 -10.70
CA THR A 46 2.07 7.72 -11.17
C THR A 46 1.21 7.25 -10.01
N ARG A 47 -0.12 7.26 -10.21
CA ARG A 47 -1.04 6.65 -9.24
C ARG A 47 -1.09 5.15 -9.45
N VAL A 48 -0.73 4.39 -8.43
CA VAL A 48 -0.80 2.94 -8.39
C VAL A 48 -2.02 2.55 -7.58
N ARG A 49 -2.96 1.85 -8.22
CA ARG A 49 -4.16 1.35 -7.55
C ARG A 49 -3.83 0.06 -6.80
N CYS A 50 -4.01 0.08 -5.50
CA CYS A 50 -3.82 -1.05 -4.61
C CYS A 50 -5.18 -1.54 -4.09
N ARG A 51 -5.28 -2.84 -3.83
CA ARG A 51 -6.44 -3.46 -3.20
C ARG A 51 -6.00 -4.23 -1.98
N VAL A 52 -6.71 -4.11 -0.87
CA VAL A 52 -6.68 -5.08 0.23
C VAL A 52 -7.99 -5.85 0.24
N THR A 53 -7.93 -7.17 0.29
CA THR A 53 -9.14 -8.02 0.31
C THR A 53 -9.88 -7.87 1.63
N GLU A 54 -11.21 -7.98 1.59
CA GLU A 54 -12.04 -7.97 2.81
C GLU A 54 -11.56 -9.02 3.83
N GLU A 55 -11.29 -10.25 3.38
CA GLU A 55 -10.79 -11.34 4.22
C GLU A 55 -9.50 -10.98 4.97
N ALA A 56 -8.61 -10.22 4.34
CA ALA A 56 -7.36 -9.78 4.96
C ALA A 56 -7.62 -8.80 6.12
N LEU A 57 -8.50 -7.84 5.88
CA LEU A 57 -8.91 -6.87 6.90
C LEU A 57 -9.66 -7.55 8.03
N GLN A 58 -10.58 -8.47 7.73
CA GLN A 58 -11.36 -9.19 8.74
C GLN A 58 -10.49 -10.11 9.60
N ASP A 59 -9.56 -10.86 9.01
CA ASP A 59 -8.64 -11.71 9.77
C ASP A 59 -7.75 -10.86 10.69
N ARG A 60 -7.20 -9.75 10.15
CA ARG A 60 -6.39 -8.82 10.93
C ARG A 60 -7.19 -8.19 12.07
N ALA A 61 -8.43 -7.78 11.79
CA ALA A 61 -9.34 -7.22 12.79
C ALA A 61 -9.71 -8.24 13.87
N GLY A 62 -9.90 -9.51 13.52
CA GLY A 62 -10.12 -10.59 14.48
C GLY A 62 -8.95 -10.73 15.46
N ARG A 63 -7.71 -10.68 14.96
CA ARG A 63 -6.49 -10.74 15.81
C ARG A 63 -6.31 -9.51 16.69
N ALA A 64 -6.81 -8.35 16.25
CA ALA A 64 -6.71 -7.08 16.96
C ALA A 64 -7.92 -6.73 17.85
N ASN A 65 -8.90 -7.64 18.00
CA ASN A 65 -10.19 -7.37 18.67
C ASN A 65 -11.01 -6.22 18.05
N MET A 66 -10.86 -5.98 16.75
CA MET A 66 -11.56 -4.96 15.97
C MET A 66 -12.61 -5.55 15.00
N ALA A 67 -13.02 -6.81 15.19
CA ALA A 67 -13.94 -7.48 14.26
C ALA A 67 -15.33 -6.82 14.13
N GLN A 68 -15.70 -5.95 15.08
CA GLN A 68 -16.95 -5.17 15.05
C GLN A 68 -16.79 -3.83 14.32
N ASP A 69 -15.57 -3.46 13.97
CA ASP A 69 -15.22 -2.19 13.36
C ASP A 69 -15.39 -2.24 11.84
N GLY A 70 -15.61 -1.08 11.20
CA GLY A 70 -15.79 -1.02 9.75
C GLY A 70 -14.49 -1.27 8.99
N LEU A 71 -14.55 -1.84 7.79
CA LEU A 71 -13.36 -2.10 6.96
C LEU A 71 -12.48 -0.87 6.73
N MET A 72 -13.09 0.31 6.62
CA MET A 72 -12.37 1.57 6.46
C MET A 72 -11.55 1.91 7.72
N SER A 73 -12.16 1.78 8.89
CA SER A 73 -11.50 2.07 10.17
C SER A 73 -10.43 1.04 10.53
N ILE A 74 -10.65 -0.23 10.17
CA ILE A 74 -9.62 -1.28 10.20
C ILE A 74 -8.46 -0.90 9.27
N PHE A 75 -8.76 -0.50 8.03
CA PHE A 75 -7.73 -0.08 7.06
C PHE A 75 -6.94 1.12 7.56
N GLU A 76 -7.59 2.17 8.08
CA GLU A 76 -6.91 3.34 8.65
C GLU A 76 -6.00 2.95 9.82
N THR A 77 -6.42 1.99 10.64
CA THR A 77 -5.62 1.50 11.78
C THR A 77 -4.39 0.72 11.33
N PHE A 78 -4.48 -0.05 10.25
CA PHE A 78 -3.39 -0.87 9.70
C PHE A 78 -2.78 -0.27 8.43
N GLN A 79 -2.98 1.03 8.19
CA GLN A 79 -2.65 1.66 6.90
C GLN A 79 -1.16 1.52 6.59
N ASP A 80 -0.27 1.87 7.54
CA ASP A 80 1.19 1.76 7.37
C ASP A 80 1.64 0.33 6.98
N GLU A 81 1.04 -0.70 7.59
CA GLU A 81 1.40 -2.09 7.33
C GLU A 81 0.90 -2.55 5.95
N ILE A 82 -0.34 -2.21 5.61
CA ILE A 82 -0.96 -2.51 4.31
C ILE A 82 -0.21 -1.80 3.18
N GLU A 83 0.15 -0.53 3.37
CA GLU A 83 0.93 0.27 2.42
C GLU A 83 2.34 -0.31 2.23
N SER A 84 3.02 -0.70 3.31
CA SER A 84 4.33 -1.35 3.25
C SER A 84 4.30 -2.66 2.45
N ILE A 85 3.29 -3.51 2.71
CA ILE A 85 3.09 -4.76 1.96
C ILE A 85 2.78 -4.48 0.49
N ALA A 86 1.88 -3.53 0.21
CA ALA A 86 1.54 -3.13 -1.15
C ALA A 86 2.78 -2.65 -1.92
N SER A 87 3.62 -1.82 -1.29
CA SER A 87 4.89 -1.36 -1.86
C SER A 87 5.83 -2.54 -2.16
N MET A 88 6.03 -3.45 -1.22
CA MET A 88 6.86 -4.64 -1.44
C MET A 88 6.38 -5.51 -2.60
N LYS A 89 5.06 -5.63 -2.79
CA LYS A 89 4.47 -6.40 -3.91
C LYS A 89 4.65 -5.67 -5.23
N TYR A 90 4.52 -4.34 -5.24
CA TYR A 90 4.79 -3.51 -6.41
C TYR A 90 6.25 -3.60 -6.85
N ASP A 91 7.21 -3.52 -5.92
CA ASP A 91 8.66 -3.69 -6.19
C ASP A 91 9.00 -5.03 -6.86
N ARG A 92 8.23 -6.09 -6.57
CA ARG A 92 8.39 -7.41 -7.17
C ARG A 92 7.79 -7.52 -8.58
N GLY A 93 7.22 -6.43 -9.11
CA GLY A 93 6.54 -6.39 -10.41
C GLY A 93 5.09 -6.87 -10.35
N GLY A 94 4.46 -6.89 -9.17
CA GLY A 94 3.05 -7.23 -9.04
C GLY A 94 2.14 -6.12 -9.56
N ASP A 95 1.45 -6.36 -10.68
CA ASP A 95 0.37 -5.52 -11.20
C ASP A 95 -0.82 -6.41 -11.61
N PRO A 96 -2.03 -6.24 -11.01
CA PRO A 96 -2.38 -5.28 -9.97
C PRO A 96 -1.83 -5.65 -8.58
N VAL A 97 -1.59 -4.64 -7.73
CA VAL A 97 -1.15 -4.81 -6.34
C VAL A 97 -2.33 -5.22 -5.45
N VAL A 98 -2.35 -6.48 -5.01
CA VAL A 98 -3.40 -7.02 -4.14
C VAL A 98 -2.80 -7.52 -2.83
N VAL A 99 -3.21 -6.98 -1.69
CA VAL A 99 -2.85 -7.42 -0.34
C VAL A 99 -3.87 -8.46 0.11
N LEU A 100 -3.41 -9.69 0.33
CA LEU A 100 -4.20 -10.84 0.76
C LEU A 100 -4.05 -11.08 2.26
N SER A 101 -4.91 -11.92 2.83
CA SER A 101 -4.83 -12.26 4.26
C SER A 101 -3.47 -12.87 4.61
N ALA A 102 -2.93 -13.75 3.77
CA ALA A 102 -1.60 -14.33 3.96
C ALA A 102 -0.45 -13.30 3.93
N ASP A 103 -0.64 -12.13 3.31
CA ASP A 103 0.36 -11.07 3.31
C ASP A 103 0.31 -10.25 4.62
N LEU A 104 -0.89 -10.02 5.16
CA LEU A 104 -1.15 -9.19 6.35
C LEU A 104 -1.14 -9.99 7.67
N ASN A 105 -1.32 -11.30 7.56
CA ASN A 105 -1.42 -12.25 8.67
C ASN A 105 -0.51 -13.47 8.42
N PRO A 106 0.82 -13.28 8.49
CA PRO A 106 1.76 -14.40 8.43
C PRO A 106 1.68 -15.31 9.67
#